data_AF-A0A2V9Z054-F1
#
_entry.id   AF-A0A2V9Z054-F1
#
_cell.length_a   1.000
_cell.length_b   1.000
_cell.length_c   1.000
_cell.angle_alpha   90.00
_cell.angle_beta   90.00
_cell.angle_gamma   90.00
#
_symmetry.space_group_name_H-M   'P 1'
#
loop_
_entity.id
_entity.type
_entity.pdbx_description
1 polymer ?
#
loop_
_entity_poly.entity_id
_entity_poly.type
_entity_poly.pdbx_seq_one_letter_code
_entity_poly.pdbx_strand_id
1 'polypeptide(L)'
;MKRSQVALSGALRREFQKDLELFKHFLLLINNTGPIRNVELMWNEELDPTKPKYKNRIGTGDALVQLQPAGSDASNRNSPSTLFCDLVHGFGEHEEETCAHSDVPAQLRCRATGCTQVYSCHVGLTDIAVPVMCDDQYLGTLFSGQVLTHPPTPEGFKLVRETLKKQRHINWEKLENAYYRVPVVEPAQVAEMVRVLELFARYIANSWKRLQIMAEFQRRHDRELALDRRELATILLSGQIGDRHELNELARRAGLQKLPDRVMVLQLKGPGSSVGAPSTNQVTLNRLSHVVEDLCQSGPNSLAIVVRPGELCVFTSHEVRNPSHERISLQEMAHSILSEIGERSGASARAGISQVHAQPEELVQAYNEGCAALDASDDSVCFFDDPGSRGVRPLEALEHLVKAVQRCEGVGAVLREFLAQALPADHSSGKTQQSRALLTWAAEHLALEAISVGAEAARVRAAKEHAITGILHAPTPFAACESFRRFAEVVTQNVASAFSEREQKIVLAVRELVEERGVATVTIRELATALHLSSGHLSRVFRRTTGMTLEGFLIQQRVELAKRTLMDPRLNVAEVAERCGFCNPAYFASVFKKYMKCTPREFASQPHRWSPLPSLPGPVSPLN
;
A
#
# COMPACT_ATOMS: atom_id res chain seq x y z
N MET A 1 1.72 3.88 -29.03
CA MET A 1 0.81 3.42 -27.96
C MET A 1 1.26 2.02 -27.54
N LYS A 2 1.88 1.86 -26.35
CA LYS A 2 2.21 0.53 -25.84
C LYS A 2 0.91 -0.15 -25.42
N ARG A 3 0.49 -1.21 -26.13
CA ARG A 3 -0.61 -2.08 -25.68
C ARG A 3 -0.20 -2.64 -24.32
N SER A 4 -0.98 -2.29 -23.29
CA SER A 4 -0.80 -2.75 -21.91
C SER A 4 -0.74 -4.27 -21.88
N GLN A 5 0.34 -4.84 -21.33
CA GLN A 5 0.47 -6.29 -21.15
C GLN A 5 -0.73 -6.80 -20.34
N VAL A 6 -1.47 -7.75 -20.92
CA VAL A 6 -2.61 -8.37 -20.26
C VAL A 6 -2.09 -9.33 -19.19
N ALA A 7 -1.93 -8.86 -17.95
CA ALA A 7 -1.74 -9.74 -16.80
C ALA A 7 -2.91 -10.75 -16.70
N LEU A 8 -2.60 -12.03 -16.92
CA LEU A 8 -3.54 -13.16 -16.82
C LEU A 8 -3.75 -13.56 -15.35
N SER A 9 -5.00 -13.84 -14.99
CA SER A 9 -5.37 -14.39 -13.67
C SER A 9 -4.79 -15.80 -13.47
N GLY A 10 -4.65 -16.25 -12.22
CA GLY A 10 -4.10 -17.58 -11.91
C GLY A 10 -4.90 -18.74 -12.53
N ALA A 11 -6.21 -18.59 -12.70
CA ALA A 11 -7.06 -19.58 -13.36
C ALA A 11 -6.77 -19.65 -14.87
N LEU A 12 -6.70 -18.50 -15.54
CA LEU A 12 -6.39 -18.42 -16.97
C LEU A 12 -4.99 -18.93 -17.29
N ARG A 13 -4.00 -18.67 -16.41
CA ARG A 13 -2.66 -19.25 -16.54
C ARG A 13 -2.67 -20.78 -16.48
N ARG A 14 -3.44 -21.36 -15.57
CA ARG A 14 -3.58 -22.83 -15.48
C ARG A 14 -4.25 -23.42 -16.71
N GLU A 15 -5.23 -22.72 -17.27
CA GLU A 15 -5.90 -23.15 -18.50
C GLU A 15 -4.94 -23.12 -19.69
N PHE A 16 -4.15 -22.05 -19.83
CA PHE A 16 -3.09 -21.98 -20.84
C PHE A 16 -2.04 -23.09 -20.67
N GLN A 17 -1.67 -23.39 -19.42
CA GLN A 17 -0.71 -24.45 -19.14
C GLN A 17 -1.23 -25.81 -19.63
N LYS A 18 -2.54 -26.09 -19.52
CA LYS A 18 -3.12 -27.34 -20.06
C LYS A 18 -2.97 -27.41 -21.59
N ASP A 19 -3.20 -26.31 -22.29
CA ASP A 19 -3.00 -26.22 -23.74
C ASP A 19 -1.51 -26.43 -24.11
N LEU A 20 -0.58 -25.92 -23.29
CA LEU A 20 0.86 -26.16 -23.46
C LEU A 20 1.29 -27.60 -23.14
N GLU A 21 0.68 -28.25 -22.15
CA GLU A 21 0.93 -29.67 -21.88
C GLU A 21 0.42 -30.55 -23.02
N LEU A 22 -0.76 -30.25 -23.59
CA LEU A 22 -1.24 -30.94 -24.79
C LEU A 22 -0.26 -30.76 -25.96
N PHE A 23 0.28 -29.55 -26.12
CA PHE A 23 1.29 -29.26 -27.13
C PHE A 23 2.54 -30.15 -26.99
N LYS A 24 3.06 -30.35 -25.77
CA LYS A 24 4.21 -31.25 -25.53
C LYS A 24 3.95 -32.68 -26.00
N HIS A 25 2.76 -33.22 -25.74
CA HIS A 25 2.40 -34.58 -26.17
C HIS A 25 2.38 -34.69 -27.70
N PHE A 26 1.91 -33.64 -28.38
CA PHE A 26 1.93 -33.60 -29.84
C PHE A 26 3.36 -33.52 -30.39
N LEU A 27 4.23 -32.72 -29.78
CA LEU A 27 5.64 -32.64 -30.20
C LEU A 27 6.33 -34.01 -30.12
N LEU A 28 6.06 -34.78 -29.05
CA LEU A 28 6.56 -36.15 -28.91
C LEU A 28 6.05 -37.07 -30.02
N LEU A 29 4.78 -36.93 -30.43
CA LEU A 29 4.20 -37.69 -31.52
C LEU A 29 4.89 -37.40 -32.86
N ILE A 30 5.06 -36.11 -33.22
CA ILE A 30 5.80 -35.69 -34.43
C ILE A 30 7.20 -36.29 -34.39
N ASN A 31 7.89 -36.14 -33.26
CA ASN A 31 9.28 -36.57 -33.10
C ASN A 31 9.46 -38.08 -33.30
N ASN A 32 8.46 -38.87 -32.92
CA ASN A 32 8.49 -40.33 -33.04
C ASN A 32 7.99 -40.86 -34.39
N THR A 33 7.27 -40.06 -35.18
CA THR A 33 6.61 -40.49 -36.43
C THR A 33 7.20 -39.86 -37.69
N GLY A 34 7.82 -38.68 -37.58
CA GLY A 34 8.34 -37.91 -38.70
C GLY A 34 9.84 -38.11 -38.99
N PRO A 35 10.27 -37.83 -40.24
CA PRO A 35 11.69 -37.84 -40.63
C PRO A 35 12.42 -36.58 -40.16
N ILE A 36 11.70 -35.48 -39.94
CA ILE A 36 12.21 -34.24 -39.33
C ILE A 36 11.76 -34.23 -37.88
N ARG A 37 12.72 -34.09 -36.98
CA ARG A 37 12.55 -34.23 -35.54
C ARG A 37 12.74 -32.90 -34.85
N ASN A 38 12.67 -32.90 -33.52
CA ASN A 38 13.21 -31.82 -32.70
C ASN A 38 12.50 -30.49 -32.92
N VAL A 39 11.27 -30.40 -32.44
CA VAL A 39 10.50 -29.15 -32.45
C VAL A 39 10.73 -28.42 -31.13
N GLU A 40 11.06 -27.13 -31.23
CA GLU A 40 11.27 -26.24 -30.09
C GLU A 40 10.47 -24.94 -30.25
N LEU A 41 9.75 -24.52 -29.21
CA LEU A 41 9.11 -23.21 -29.15
C LEU A 41 9.99 -22.25 -28.34
N MET A 42 10.44 -21.18 -28.97
CA MET A 42 11.12 -20.06 -28.32
C MET A 42 10.17 -18.88 -28.16
N TRP A 43 9.84 -18.54 -26.91
CA TRP A 43 8.98 -17.40 -26.60
C TRP A 43 9.70 -16.07 -26.83
N ASN A 44 8.93 -15.05 -27.21
CA ASN A 44 9.39 -13.67 -27.15
C ASN A 44 9.63 -13.27 -25.68
N GLU A 45 10.81 -12.74 -25.36
CA GLU A 45 11.22 -12.43 -23.98
C GLU A 45 10.28 -11.44 -23.27
N GLU A 46 9.62 -10.57 -24.03
CA GLU A 46 8.64 -9.60 -23.53
C GLU A 46 7.26 -10.20 -23.23
N LEU A 47 7.01 -11.48 -23.55
CA LEU A 47 5.68 -12.08 -23.48
C LEU A 47 5.61 -13.39 -22.70
N ASP A 48 6.70 -13.82 -22.05
CA ASP A 48 6.72 -15.08 -21.31
C ASP A 48 5.63 -15.10 -20.20
N PRO A 49 4.57 -15.91 -20.37
CA PRO A 49 3.47 -15.93 -19.43
C PRO A 49 3.78 -16.69 -18.14
N THR A 50 4.97 -17.31 -18.01
CA THR A 50 5.30 -18.27 -16.94
C THR A 50 6.44 -17.90 -16.00
N LYS A 51 7.15 -16.76 -16.15
CA LYS A 51 8.35 -16.50 -15.32
C LYS A 51 8.08 -16.19 -13.84
N PRO A 52 8.86 -16.80 -12.91
CA PRO A 52 10.30 -16.51 -12.83
C PRO A 52 11.25 -17.73 -12.85
N LYS A 53 12.42 -17.50 -13.48
CA LYS A 53 13.73 -18.16 -13.31
C LYS A 53 14.13 -19.44 -14.06
N TYR A 54 13.31 -20.12 -14.87
CA TYR A 54 13.85 -21.19 -15.74
C TYR A 54 13.28 -21.17 -17.17
N LYS A 55 14.22 -21.23 -18.13
CA LYS A 55 14.22 -21.38 -19.61
C LYS A 55 12.99 -20.89 -20.41
N ASN A 56 13.24 -19.90 -21.28
CA ASN A 56 12.41 -19.35 -22.37
C ASN A 56 12.02 -20.37 -23.48
N ARG A 57 12.19 -21.68 -23.25
CA ARG A 57 12.06 -22.72 -24.26
C ARG A 57 11.09 -23.80 -23.78
N ILE A 58 10.18 -24.20 -24.66
CA ILE A 58 9.35 -25.40 -24.50
C ILE A 58 9.63 -26.27 -25.72
N GLY A 59 10.38 -27.34 -25.53
CA GLY A 59 10.78 -28.22 -26.63
C GLY A 59 10.52 -29.69 -26.38
N THR A 60 10.79 -30.48 -27.42
CA THR A 60 10.70 -31.95 -27.36
C THR A 60 11.63 -32.53 -26.28
N GLY A 61 12.76 -31.87 -26.01
CA GLY A 61 13.71 -32.25 -24.95
C GLY A 61 13.14 -32.09 -23.54
N ASP A 62 12.39 -31.02 -23.27
CA ASP A 62 11.72 -30.83 -21.98
C ASP A 62 10.63 -31.89 -21.74
N ALA A 63 9.91 -32.27 -22.80
CA ALA A 63 8.89 -33.32 -22.74
C ALA A 63 9.50 -34.71 -22.49
N LEU A 64 10.68 -35.01 -23.08
CA LEU A 64 11.39 -36.27 -22.87
C LEU A 64 12.02 -36.39 -21.48
N VAL A 65 12.46 -35.28 -20.88
CA VAL A 65 13.01 -35.26 -19.50
C VAL A 65 11.90 -35.49 -18.46
N GLN A 66 10.70 -34.94 -18.67
CA GLN A 66 9.56 -35.12 -17.75
C GLN A 66 8.99 -36.54 -17.72
N LEU A 67 9.25 -37.35 -18.75
CA LEU A 67 8.82 -38.75 -18.85
C LEU A 67 9.81 -39.74 -18.23
N GLN A 68 10.96 -39.28 -17.71
CA GLN A 68 11.89 -40.15 -17.00
C GLN A 68 11.41 -40.41 -15.55
N PRO A 69 11.42 -41.66 -15.07
CA PRO A 69 11.07 -41.97 -13.69
C PRO A 69 12.03 -41.28 -12.71
N ALA A 70 11.52 -40.79 -11.59
CA ALA A 70 12.30 -40.09 -10.57
C ALA A 70 13.47 -40.95 -10.07
N GLY A 71 14.70 -40.58 -10.43
CA GLY A 71 15.93 -41.28 -10.04
C GLY A 71 16.86 -41.70 -11.18
N SER A 72 16.56 -41.40 -12.45
CA SER A 72 17.51 -41.58 -13.55
C SER A 72 18.62 -40.51 -13.52
N ASP A 73 19.86 -40.95 -13.72
CA ASP A 73 21.07 -40.12 -13.70
C ASP A 73 20.96 -38.93 -14.66
N ALA A 74 21.25 -37.72 -14.15
CA ALA A 74 21.18 -36.44 -14.88
C ALA A 74 22.22 -36.32 -16.03
N SER A 75 23.06 -37.34 -16.24
CA SER A 75 24.09 -37.41 -17.27
C SER A 75 23.57 -37.89 -18.63
N ASN A 76 22.34 -38.43 -18.70
CA ASN A 76 21.74 -38.92 -19.94
C ASN A 76 20.58 -38.03 -20.39
N ARG A 77 20.88 -36.74 -20.67
CA ARG A 77 19.95 -35.86 -21.36
C ARG A 77 19.70 -36.44 -22.76
N ASN A 78 18.47 -36.89 -23.02
CA ASN A 78 18.01 -37.07 -24.40
C ASN A 78 17.99 -35.69 -25.04
N SER A 79 19.07 -35.32 -25.72
CA SER A 79 19.17 -34.03 -26.37
C SER A 79 18.11 -33.93 -27.48
N PRO A 80 17.39 -32.81 -27.59
CA PRO A 80 16.46 -32.55 -28.67
C PRO A 80 17.18 -32.12 -29.95
N SER A 81 18.44 -32.47 -30.17
CA SER A 81 19.14 -32.20 -31.42
C SER A 81 19.77 -33.47 -32.01
N THR A 82 20.21 -33.43 -33.27
CA THR A 82 21.00 -34.56 -33.80
C THR A 82 22.33 -34.65 -33.05
N LEU A 83 22.92 -35.85 -32.95
CA LEU A 83 24.26 -36.02 -32.35
C LEU A 83 25.31 -35.12 -33.02
N PHE A 84 25.16 -34.84 -34.31
CA PHE A 84 26.00 -33.89 -35.02
C PHE A 84 25.85 -32.48 -34.43
N CYS A 85 24.62 -31.97 -34.32
CA CYS A 85 24.36 -30.66 -33.72
C CYS A 85 24.85 -30.59 -32.27
N ASP A 86 24.60 -31.61 -31.46
CA ASP A 86 25.10 -31.70 -30.08
C ASP A 86 26.61 -31.51 -29.97
N LEU A 87 27.36 -32.12 -30.89
CA LEU A 87 28.81 -31.96 -30.94
C LEU A 87 29.23 -30.57 -31.45
N VAL A 88 28.44 -29.93 -32.32
CA VAL A 88 28.69 -28.56 -32.79
C VAL A 88 28.52 -27.56 -31.65
N HIS A 89 27.40 -27.56 -30.95
CA HIS A 89 27.10 -26.60 -29.87
C HIS A 89 27.58 -27.06 -28.48
N GLY A 90 28.33 -28.16 -28.39
CA GLY A 90 28.87 -28.68 -27.13
C GLY A 90 27.79 -28.97 -26.10
N PHE A 91 26.71 -29.65 -26.50
CA PHE A 91 25.53 -29.91 -25.66
C PHE A 91 24.87 -28.64 -25.06
N GLY A 92 25.06 -27.50 -25.74
CA GLY A 92 24.42 -26.22 -25.44
C GLY A 92 25.35 -25.20 -24.81
N GLU A 93 26.58 -25.57 -24.43
CA GLU A 93 27.55 -24.65 -23.83
C GLU A 93 28.05 -23.58 -24.81
N HIS A 94 28.01 -23.86 -26.12
CA HIS A 94 28.52 -22.98 -27.18
C HIS A 94 27.45 -22.56 -28.18
N GLU A 95 26.16 -22.63 -27.81
CA GLU A 95 25.04 -22.36 -28.73
C GLU A 95 25.01 -20.91 -29.25
N GLU A 96 25.37 -19.93 -28.40
CA GLU A 96 25.49 -18.51 -28.77
C GLU A 96 26.63 -18.25 -29.77
N GLU A 97 27.70 -19.03 -29.72
CA GLU A 97 28.88 -18.89 -30.58
C GLU A 97 28.77 -19.72 -31.87
N THR A 98 27.70 -20.52 -32.00
CA THR A 98 27.46 -21.45 -33.12
C THR A 98 26.10 -21.22 -33.75
N CYS A 99 25.06 -21.94 -33.31
CA CYS A 99 23.72 -21.94 -33.90
C CYS A 99 23.07 -20.55 -33.93
N ALA A 100 23.31 -19.71 -32.93
CA ALA A 100 22.75 -18.36 -32.89
C ALA A 100 23.12 -17.50 -34.11
N HIS A 101 24.25 -17.77 -34.79
CA HIS A 101 24.63 -17.08 -36.03
C HIS A 101 23.62 -17.25 -37.17
N SER A 102 22.89 -18.37 -37.22
CA SER A 102 21.86 -18.62 -38.22
C SER A 102 20.44 -18.42 -37.69
N ASP A 103 20.21 -18.80 -36.43
CA ASP A 103 18.86 -18.89 -35.86
C ASP A 103 18.32 -17.51 -35.48
N VAL A 104 19.17 -16.63 -34.94
CA VAL A 104 18.77 -15.26 -34.57
C VAL A 104 18.38 -14.45 -35.82
N PRO A 105 19.17 -14.41 -36.90
CA PRO A 105 18.73 -13.77 -38.14
C PRO A 105 17.44 -14.35 -38.73
N ALA A 106 17.26 -15.67 -38.67
CA ALA A 106 16.02 -16.33 -39.11
C ALA A 106 14.82 -15.88 -38.27
N GLN A 107 14.97 -15.87 -36.94
CA GLN A 107 13.95 -15.39 -36.00
C GLN A 107 13.57 -13.93 -36.26
N LEU A 108 14.56 -13.05 -36.49
CA LEU A 108 14.32 -11.65 -36.81
C LEU A 108 13.54 -11.47 -38.12
N ARG A 109 13.82 -12.28 -39.14
CA ARG A 109 13.04 -12.30 -40.39
C ARG A 109 11.62 -12.82 -40.15
N CYS A 110 11.45 -13.90 -39.39
CA CYS A 110 10.14 -14.41 -38.99
C CYS A 110 9.30 -13.33 -38.29
N ARG A 111 9.90 -12.63 -37.32
CA ARG A 111 9.25 -11.53 -36.59
C ARG A 111 8.87 -10.36 -37.49
N ALA A 112 9.76 -9.96 -38.40
CA ALA A 112 9.54 -8.82 -39.27
C ALA A 112 8.51 -9.09 -40.37
N THR A 113 8.47 -10.31 -40.91
CA THR A 113 7.62 -10.68 -42.05
C THR A 113 6.33 -11.38 -41.64
N GLY A 114 6.29 -12.02 -40.47
CA GLY A 114 5.21 -12.93 -40.08
C GLY A 114 5.21 -14.23 -40.89
N CYS A 115 6.24 -14.51 -41.69
CA CYS A 115 6.32 -15.66 -42.59
C CYS A 115 7.35 -16.70 -42.13
N THR A 116 7.05 -17.96 -42.40
CA THR A 116 7.97 -19.10 -42.20
C THR A 116 9.27 -18.91 -42.98
N GLN A 117 10.39 -19.29 -42.37
CA GLN A 117 11.71 -19.29 -42.98
C GLN A 117 12.24 -20.72 -43.03
N VAL A 118 12.48 -21.22 -44.23
CA VAL A 118 13.31 -22.43 -44.45
C VAL A 118 14.68 -21.94 -44.90
N TYR A 119 15.72 -22.27 -44.15
CA TYR A 119 17.04 -21.69 -44.36
C TYR A 119 18.14 -22.74 -44.17
N SER A 120 19.31 -22.47 -44.75
CA SER A 120 20.51 -23.23 -44.46
C SER A 120 21.17 -22.64 -43.22
N CYS A 121 21.38 -23.48 -42.19
CA CYS A 121 22.05 -23.08 -40.97
C CYS A 121 23.54 -22.82 -41.22
N HIS A 122 24.23 -22.28 -40.24
CA HIS A 122 25.65 -21.88 -40.37
C HIS A 122 26.59 -23.03 -40.78
N VAL A 123 26.21 -24.29 -40.54
CA VAL A 123 26.97 -25.50 -40.94
C VAL A 123 26.37 -26.25 -42.14
N GLY A 124 25.38 -25.67 -42.82
CA GLY A 124 24.85 -26.20 -44.07
C GLY A 124 23.69 -27.20 -43.94
N LEU A 125 23.16 -27.44 -42.74
CA LEU A 125 21.91 -28.19 -42.56
C LEU A 125 20.70 -27.32 -42.91
N THR A 126 19.58 -27.94 -43.23
CA THR A 126 18.32 -27.25 -43.46
C THR A 126 17.52 -27.14 -42.17
N ASP A 127 17.21 -25.91 -41.78
CA ASP A 127 16.39 -25.57 -40.62
C ASP A 127 15.12 -24.81 -41.02
N ILE A 128 14.12 -24.90 -40.14
CA ILE A 128 12.79 -24.32 -40.28
C ILE A 128 12.54 -23.43 -39.08
N ALA A 129 12.11 -22.20 -39.32
CA ALA A 129 11.61 -21.28 -38.32
C ALA A 129 10.20 -20.82 -38.70
N VAL A 130 9.21 -21.16 -37.87
CA VAL A 130 7.80 -20.79 -38.07
C VAL A 130 7.38 -19.76 -37.01
N PRO A 131 6.96 -18.55 -37.40
CA PRO A 131 6.51 -17.55 -36.43
C PRO A 131 5.16 -17.92 -35.82
N VAL A 132 5.02 -17.73 -34.51
CA VAL A 132 3.74 -17.77 -33.80
C VAL A 132 3.21 -16.34 -33.70
N MET A 133 2.27 -16.01 -34.60
CA MET A 133 1.66 -14.69 -34.69
C MET A 133 0.21 -14.75 -34.19
N CYS A 134 -0.15 -13.86 -33.26
CA CYS A 134 -1.55 -13.66 -32.86
C CYS A 134 -1.96 -12.23 -33.24
N ASP A 135 -2.85 -12.11 -34.22
CA ASP A 135 -3.11 -10.86 -34.93
C ASP A 135 -1.77 -10.28 -35.45
N ASP A 136 -1.36 -9.09 -35.01
CA ASP A 136 -0.06 -8.48 -35.38
C ASP A 136 1.04 -8.66 -34.31
N GLN A 137 0.78 -9.48 -33.29
CA GLN A 137 1.67 -9.67 -32.18
C GLN A 137 2.51 -10.95 -32.36
N TYR A 138 3.83 -10.76 -32.41
CA TYR A 138 4.79 -11.86 -32.42
C TYR A 138 4.93 -12.46 -31.01
N LEU A 139 4.44 -13.69 -30.83
CA LEU A 139 4.48 -14.43 -29.57
C LEU A 139 5.77 -15.23 -29.39
N GLY A 140 6.33 -15.75 -30.49
CA GLY A 140 7.51 -16.61 -30.47
C GLY A 140 7.79 -17.24 -31.82
N THR A 141 8.76 -18.16 -31.88
CA THR A 141 9.10 -18.93 -33.09
C THR A 141 9.24 -20.40 -32.75
N LEU A 142 8.65 -21.25 -33.58
CA LEU A 142 8.86 -22.70 -33.59
C LEU A 142 10.06 -23.03 -34.48
N PHE A 143 11.06 -23.71 -33.92
CA PHE A 143 12.22 -24.22 -34.63
C PHE A 143 12.10 -25.72 -34.83
N SER A 144 12.55 -26.20 -35.98
CA SER A 144 12.73 -27.62 -36.27
C SER A 144 13.68 -27.75 -37.46
N GLY A 145 14.11 -28.97 -37.80
CA GLY A 145 15.03 -29.20 -38.90
C GLY A 145 16.17 -30.10 -38.49
N GLN A 146 17.40 -29.62 -38.71
CA GLN A 146 18.66 -30.34 -38.50
C GLN A 146 18.80 -31.55 -39.42
N VAL A 147 18.41 -31.36 -40.68
CA VAL A 147 18.40 -32.40 -41.71
C VAL A 147 19.18 -31.94 -42.93
N LEU A 148 19.64 -32.89 -43.73
CA LEU A 148 20.17 -32.61 -45.06
C LEU A 148 19.08 -32.85 -46.11
N THR A 149 19.05 -32.05 -47.17
CA THR A 149 18.15 -32.30 -48.32
C THR A 149 18.81 -33.14 -49.43
N HIS A 150 20.10 -33.43 -49.28
CA HIS A 150 20.90 -34.26 -50.17
C HIS A 150 21.87 -35.11 -49.35
N PRO A 151 22.33 -36.28 -49.84
CA PRO A 151 23.28 -37.11 -49.12
C PRO A 151 24.56 -36.35 -48.71
N PRO A 152 25.10 -36.56 -47.50
CA PRO A 152 26.33 -35.92 -47.04
C PRO A 152 27.52 -36.31 -47.92
N THR A 153 28.40 -35.35 -48.23
CA THR A 153 29.60 -35.55 -49.06
C THR A 153 30.88 -35.13 -48.34
N PRO A 154 32.06 -35.67 -48.73
CA PRO A 154 33.35 -35.22 -48.19
C PRO A 154 33.60 -33.72 -48.40
N GLU A 155 33.18 -33.18 -49.55
CA GLU A 155 33.27 -31.75 -49.85
C GLU A 155 32.37 -30.93 -48.92
N GLY A 156 31.16 -31.42 -48.62
CA GLY A 156 30.25 -30.81 -47.65
C GLY A 156 30.87 -30.77 -46.26
N PHE A 157 31.50 -31.88 -45.82
CA PHE A 157 32.17 -31.91 -44.52
C PHE A 157 33.40 -30.99 -44.46
N LYS A 158 34.11 -30.79 -45.58
CA LYS A 158 35.20 -29.81 -45.66
C LYS A 158 34.71 -28.39 -45.35
N LEU A 159 33.53 -28.01 -45.86
CA LEU A 159 32.90 -26.72 -45.55
C LEU A 159 32.55 -26.61 -44.07
N VAL A 160 32.00 -27.68 -43.47
CA VAL A 160 31.73 -27.74 -42.02
C VAL A 160 33.00 -27.49 -41.20
N ARG A 161 34.13 -28.15 -41.56
CA ARG A 161 35.43 -27.92 -40.91
C ARG A 161 35.90 -26.48 -41.04
N GLU A 162 35.74 -25.86 -42.20
CA GLU A 162 36.12 -24.47 -42.43
C GLU A 162 35.28 -23.49 -41.60
N THR A 163 33.96 -23.70 -41.52
CA THR A 163 33.04 -22.91 -40.69
C THR A 163 33.39 -23.02 -39.21
N LEU A 164 33.64 -24.24 -38.71
CA LEU A 164 33.81 -24.51 -37.29
C LEU A 164 35.26 -24.43 -36.80
N LYS A 165 36.23 -24.09 -37.66
CA LYS A 165 37.68 -24.09 -37.34
C LYS A 165 38.09 -23.31 -36.08
N LYS A 166 37.28 -22.33 -35.66
CA LYS A 166 37.54 -21.50 -34.48
C LYS A 166 37.07 -22.13 -33.17
N GLN A 167 36.26 -23.19 -33.24
CA GLN A 167 35.65 -23.85 -32.10
C GLN A 167 36.59 -24.92 -31.53
N ARG A 168 37.11 -24.67 -30.33
CA ARG A 168 38.19 -25.49 -29.72
C ARG A 168 37.68 -26.76 -29.05
N HIS A 169 36.40 -26.83 -28.70
CA HIS A 169 35.77 -27.97 -28.03
C HIS A 169 35.44 -29.13 -28.98
N ILE A 170 35.52 -28.94 -30.29
CA ILE A 170 35.07 -29.91 -31.28
C ILE A 170 36.05 -31.08 -31.40
N ASN A 171 35.53 -32.29 -31.24
CA ASN A 171 36.22 -33.52 -31.62
C ASN A 171 35.88 -33.85 -33.09
N TRP A 172 36.85 -33.61 -33.98
CA TRP A 172 36.67 -33.76 -35.43
C TRP A 172 36.32 -35.18 -35.89
N GLU A 173 36.90 -36.20 -35.27
CA GLU A 173 36.64 -37.60 -35.62
C GLU A 173 35.20 -38.00 -35.26
N LYS A 174 34.75 -37.62 -34.06
CA LYS A 174 33.35 -37.86 -33.64
C LYS A 174 32.37 -37.05 -34.47
N LEU A 175 32.70 -35.81 -34.80
CA LEU A 175 31.84 -34.92 -35.58
C LEU A 175 31.68 -35.42 -37.03
N GLU A 176 32.76 -35.90 -37.66
CA GLU A 176 32.72 -36.46 -39.02
C GLU A 176 31.83 -37.70 -39.09
N ASN A 177 32.00 -38.63 -38.14
CA ASN A 177 31.16 -39.81 -38.03
C ASN A 177 29.68 -39.44 -37.78
N ALA A 178 29.41 -38.38 -37.01
CA ALA A 178 28.05 -37.90 -36.78
C ALA A 178 27.43 -37.22 -38.01
N TYR A 179 28.23 -36.49 -38.80
CA TYR A 179 27.79 -35.80 -40.02
C TYR A 179 27.18 -36.77 -41.05
N TYR A 180 27.85 -37.89 -41.31
CA TYR A 180 27.34 -38.91 -42.24
C TYR A 180 26.08 -39.65 -41.75
N ARG A 181 25.69 -39.44 -40.48
CA ARG A 181 24.49 -40.02 -39.87
C ARG A 181 23.34 -39.02 -39.74
N VAL A 182 23.53 -37.77 -40.18
CA VAL A 182 22.47 -36.76 -40.20
C VAL A 182 21.33 -37.25 -41.11
N PRO A 183 20.06 -37.16 -40.68
CA PRO A 183 18.93 -37.58 -41.50
C PRO A 183 18.87 -36.81 -42.82
N VAL A 184 18.67 -37.55 -43.92
CA VAL A 184 18.46 -36.98 -45.26
C VAL A 184 16.98 -37.06 -45.58
N VAL A 185 16.40 -35.94 -45.99
CA VAL A 185 14.96 -35.82 -46.28
C VAL A 185 14.74 -35.15 -47.63
N GLU A 186 13.65 -35.51 -48.29
CA GLU A 186 13.27 -34.88 -49.56
C GLU A 186 12.71 -33.46 -49.32
N PRO A 187 12.89 -32.50 -50.24
CA PRO A 187 12.31 -31.16 -50.14
C PRO A 187 10.79 -31.17 -49.92
N ALA A 188 10.09 -32.18 -50.46
CA ALA A 188 8.65 -32.37 -50.23
C ALA A 188 8.31 -32.64 -48.75
N GLN A 189 9.15 -33.41 -48.04
CA GLN A 189 8.98 -33.71 -46.62
C GLN A 189 9.26 -32.48 -45.75
N VAL A 190 10.20 -31.62 -46.15
CA VAL A 190 10.42 -30.30 -45.51
C VAL A 190 9.16 -29.44 -45.63
N ALA A 191 8.56 -29.38 -46.83
CA ALA A 191 7.33 -28.64 -47.06
C ALA A 191 6.13 -29.19 -46.27
N GLU A 192 6.03 -30.51 -46.10
CA GLU A 192 5.03 -31.15 -45.23
C GLU A 192 5.22 -30.75 -43.77
N MET A 193 6.45 -30.79 -43.26
CA MET A 193 6.77 -30.39 -41.90
C MET A 193 6.46 -28.91 -41.65
N VAL A 194 6.76 -28.03 -42.60
CA VAL A 194 6.36 -26.61 -42.54
C VAL A 194 4.85 -26.48 -42.35
N ARG A 195 4.03 -27.18 -43.16
CA ARG A 195 2.56 -27.13 -43.03
C ARG A 195 2.08 -27.60 -41.66
N VAL A 196 2.68 -28.65 -41.13
CA VAL A 196 2.37 -29.19 -39.79
C VAL A 196 2.70 -28.13 -38.72
N LEU A 197 3.91 -27.57 -38.74
CA LEU A 197 4.34 -26.54 -37.79
C LEU A 197 3.51 -25.25 -37.88
N GLU A 198 3.12 -24.82 -39.08
CA GLU A 198 2.23 -23.67 -39.27
C GLU A 198 0.84 -23.89 -38.68
N LEU A 199 0.31 -25.11 -38.76
CA LEU A 199 -0.93 -25.48 -38.09
C LEU A 199 -0.79 -25.35 -36.56
N PHE A 200 0.36 -25.76 -36.01
CA PHE A 200 0.66 -25.60 -34.58
C PHE A 200 0.80 -24.15 -34.16
N ALA A 201 1.56 -23.35 -34.92
CA ALA A 201 1.69 -21.93 -34.67
C ALA A 201 0.30 -21.25 -34.60
N ARG A 202 -0.60 -21.62 -35.51
CA ARG A 202 -1.98 -21.11 -35.52
C ARG A 202 -2.80 -21.60 -34.32
N TYR A 203 -2.63 -22.84 -33.88
CA TYR A 203 -3.29 -23.36 -32.68
C TYR A 203 -2.87 -22.59 -31.43
N ILE A 204 -1.56 -22.37 -31.24
CA ILE A 204 -1.01 -21.60 -30.11
C ILE A 204 -1.52 -20.16 -30.15
N ALA A 205 -1.50 -19.53 -31.32
CA ALA A 205 -2.03 -18.18 -31.50
C ALA A 205 -3.53 -18.09 -31.15
N ASN A 206 -4.33 -19.06 -31.58
CA ASN A 206 -5.76 -19.11 -31.26
C ASN A 206 -6.01 -19.34 -29.76
N SER A 207 -5.21 -20.18 -29.10
CA SER A 207 -5.29 -20.38 -27.65
C SER A 207 -4.97 -19.08 -26.90
N TRP A 208 -3.90 -18.39 -27.30
CA TRP A 208 -3.55 -17.08 -26.75
C TRP A 208 -4.66 -16.04 -26.94
N LYS A 209 -5.26 -15.98 -28.14
CA LYS A 209 -6.37 -15.07 -28.45
C LYS A 209 -7.59 -15.32 -27.56
N ARG A 210 -7.96 -16.59 -27.32
CA ARG A 210 -9.05 -16.92 -26.39
C ARG A 210 -8.79 -16.38 -24.99
N LEU A 211 -7.57 -16.53 -24.49
CA LEU A 211 -7.19 -16.05 -23.16
C LEU A 211 -7.20 -14.52 -23.07
N GLN A 212 -6.77 -13.82 -24.13
CA GLN A 212 -6.88 -12.36 -24.19
C GLN A 212 -8.34 -11.91 -24.08
N ILE A 213 -9.23 -12.52 -24.86
CA ILE A 213 -10.68 -12.22 -24.83
C ILE A 213 -11.27 -12.50 -23.44
N MET A 214 -10.94 -13.65 -22.83
CA MET A 214 -11.43 -14.00 -21.50
C MET A 214 -10.91 -13.03 -20.43
N ALA A 215 -9.64 -12.64 -20.49
CA ALA A 215 -9.05 -11.68 -19.57
C ALA A 215 -9.66 -10.27 -19.72
N GLU A 216 -9.95 -9.85 -20.95
CA GLU A 216 -10.65 -8.59 -21.22
C GLU A 216 -12.08 -8.62 -20.70
N PHE A 217 -12.82 -9.71 -20.94
CA PHE A 217 -14.18 -9.89 -20.44
C PHE A 217 -14.20 -9.88 -18.91
N GLN A 218 -13.28 -10.59 -18.26
CA GLN A 218 -13.16 -10.62 -16.80
C GLN A 218 -12.85 -9.21 -16.25
N ARG A 219 -11.89 -8.49 -16.81
CA ARG A 219 -11.60 -7.10 -16.40
C ARG A 219 -12.78 -6.16 -16.59
N ARG A 220 -13.55 -6.33 -17.66
CA ARG A 220 -14.75 -5.53 -17.91
C ARG A 220 -15.80 -5.83 -16.85
N HIS A 221 -16.05 -7.11 -16.58
CA HIS A 221 -16.97 -7.56 -15.54
C HIS A 221 -16.55 -7.02 -14.15
N ASP A 222 -15.28 -7.14 -13.77
CA ASP A 222 -14.77 -6.64 -12.49
C ASP A 222 -14.95 -5.11 -12.36
N ARG A 223 -14.76 -4.36 -13.46
CA ARG A 223 -14.99 -2.90 -13.48
C ARG A 223 -16.47 -2.53 -13.35
N GLU A 224 -17.35 -3.22 -14.07
CA GLU A 224 -18.80 -3.01 -13.97
C GLU A 224 -19.30 -3.34 -12.55
N LEU A 225 -18.84 -4.47 -11.98
CA LEU A 225 -19.13 -4.87 -10.61
C LEU A 225 -18.66 -3.83 -9.59
N ALA A 226 -17.44 -3.30 -9.74
CA ALA A 226 -16.90 -2.27 -8.85
C ALA A 226 -17.70 -0.95 -8.92
N LEU A 227 -18.18 -0.57 -10.10
CA LEU A 227 -19.02 0.62 -10.29
C LEU A 227 -20.39 0.43 -9.61
N ASP A 228 -21.06 -0.69 -9.87
CA ASP A 228 -22.37 -1.00 -9.30
C ASP A 228 -22.29 -1.07 -7.76
N ARG A 229 -21.22 -1.67 -7.23
CA ARG A 229 -20.93 -1.71 -5.79
C ARG A 229 -20.74 -0.30 -5.21
N ARG A 230 -19.99 0.57 -5.90
CA ARG A 230 -19.77 1.95 -5.44
C ARG A 230 -21.06 2.77 -5.47
N GLU A 231 -21.85 2.60 -6.52
CA GLU A 231 -23.17 3.24 -6.65
C GLU A 231 -24.10 2.79 -5.53
N LEU A 232 -24.21 1.48 -5.29
CA LEU A 232 -25.03 0.92 -4.23
C LEU A 232 -24.63 1.49 -2.87
N ALA A 233 -23.35 1.40 -2.50
CA ALA A 233 -22.86 1.93 -1.24
C ALA A 233 -23.13 3.43 -1.07
N THR A 234 -23.05 4.20 -2.15
CA THR A 234 -23.36 5.64 -2.13
C THR A 234 -24.85 5.88 -1.81
N ILE A 235 -25.75 5.09 -2.41
CA ILE A 235 -27.18 5.16 -2.12
C ILE A 235 -27.45 4.76 -0.65
N LEU A 236 -26.86 3.65 -0.17
CA LEU A 236 -27.06 3.18 1.20
C LEU A 236 -26.54 4.19 2.25
N LEU A 237 -25.35 4.78 2.05
CA LEU A 237 -24.82 5.81 2.96
C LEU A 237 -25.57 7.14 2.88
N SER A 238 -26.28 7.40 1.79
CA SER A 238 -27.09 8.62 1.68
C SER A 238 -28.37 8.57 2.51
N GLY A 239 -28.86 7.35 2.80
CA GLY A 239 -30.20 7.06 3.31
C GLY A 239 -31.34 7.36 2.32
N GLN A 240 -31.07 8.11 1.24
CA GLN A 240 -32.06 8.48 0.23
C GLN A 240 -32.32 7.32 -0.72
N ILE A 241 -33.21 6.43 -0.30
CA ILE A 241 -33.59 5.28 -1.11
C ILE A 241 -34.77 5.67 -2.00
N GLY A 242 -34.54 5.57 -3.30
CA GLY A 242 -35.54 5.76 -4.34
C GLY A 242 -36.42 4.51 -4.49
N ASP A 243 -36.54 4.02 -5.71
CA ASP A 243 -37.32 2.81 -5.98
C ASP A 243 -36.63 1.55 -5.39
N ARG A 244 -37.38 0.81 -4.59
CA ARG A 244 -36.89 -0.40 -3.90
C ARG A 244 -36.56 -1.54 -4.87
N HIS A 245 -37.30 -1.65 -5.97
CA HIS A 245 -37.03 -2.62 -7.02
C HIS A 245 -35.72 -2.29 -7.75
N GLU A 246 -35.50 -1.01 -8.08
CA GLU A 246 -34.23 -0.58 -8.70
C GLU A 246 -33.04 -0.82 -7.77
N LEU A 247 -33.19 -0.54 -6.47
CA LEU A 247 -32.16 -0.84 -5.47
C LEU A 247 -31.83 -2.33 -5.39
N ASN A 248 -32.85 -3.20 -5.39
CA ASN A 248 -32.66 -4.65 -5.37
C ASN A 248 -31.96 -5.15 -6.65
N GLU A 249 -32.31 -4.62 -7.81
CA GLU A 249 -31.61 -4.95 -9.06
C GLU A 249 -30.16 -4.48 -9.04
N LEU A 250 -29.88 -3.27 -8.54
CA LEU A 250 -28.50 -2.79 -8.35
C LEU A 250 -27.73 -3.67 -7.37
N ALA A 251 -28.33 -4.08 -6.25
CA ALA A 251 -27.71 -5.00 -5.29
C ALA A 251 -27.36 -6.35 -5.91
N ARG A 252 -28.26 -6.90 -6.75
CA ARG A 252 -28.01 -8.14 -7.50
C ARG A 252 -26.86 -8.00 -8.48
N ARG A 253 -26.80 -6.88 -9.23
CA ARG A 253 -25.67 -6.57 -10.13
C ARG A 253 -24.35 -6.35 -9.38
N ALA A 254 -24.41 -5.79 -8.17
CA ALA A 254 -23.30 -5.63 -7.25
C ALA A 254 -22.82 -6.94 -6.58
N GLY A 255 -23.49 -8.08 -6.86
CA GLY A 255 -23.13 -9.41 -6.37
C GLY A 255 -23.72 -9.74 -4.99
N LEU A 256 -24.73 -9.00 -4.52
CA LEU A 256 -25.44 -9.30 -3.29
C LEU A 256 -26.72 -10.11 -3.58
N GLN A 257 -26.97 -11.14 -2.79
CA GLN A 257 -28.21 -11.93 -2.84
C GLN A 257 -29.31 -11.29 -1.97
N LYS A 258 -28.90 -10.58 -0.91
CA LYS A 258 -29.76 -9.86 0.01
C LYS A 258 -29.20 -8.46 0.23
N LEU A 259 -30.08 -7.48 0.45
CA LEU A 259 -29.64 -6.15 0.89
C LEU A 259 -28.97 -6.23 2.27
N PRO A 260 -27.91 -5.42 2.49
CA PRO A 260 -27.27 -5.33 3.79
C PRO A 260 -28.26 -4.91 4.88
N ASP A 261 -28.10 -5.47 6.08
CA ASP A 261 -28.85 -5.11 7.28
C ASP A 261 -27.93 -4.63 8.41
N ARG A 262 -26.62 -4.58 8.16
CA ARG A 262 -25.61 -4.12 9.11
C ARG A 262 -24.47 -3.37 8.43
N VAL A 263 -23.78 -2.56 9.23
CA VAL A 263 -22.54 -1.89 8.86
C VAL A 263 -21.43 -2.21 9.87
N MET A 264 -20.28 -2.58 9.34
CA MET A 264 -19.02 -2.66 10.09
C MET A 264 -18.08 -1.57 9.60
N VAL A 265 -17.70 -0.66 10.48
CA VAL A 265 -16.74 0.41 10.21
C VAL A 265 -15.35 -0.06 10.60
N LEU A 266 -14.42 -0.03 9.67
CA LEU A 266 -13.01 -0.37 9.88
C LEU A 266 -12.19 0.91 9.91
N GLN A 267 -11.47 1.13 11.01
CA GLN A 267 -10.56 2.26 11.17
C GLN A 267 -9.11 1.78 11.12
N LEU A 268 -8.40 2.16 10.07
CA LEU A 268 -6.99 1.84 9.85
C LEU A 268 -6.11 2.87 10.56
N LYS A 269 -5.21 2.42 11.44
CA LYS A 269 -4.13 3.25 12.00
C LYS A 269 -2.84 2.93 11.24
N GLY A 270 -2.25 3.95 10.61
CA GLY A 270 -0.97 3.80 9.92
C GLY A 270 0.16 3.40 10.88
N PRO A 271 1.24 2.76 10.37
CA PRO A 271 2.40 2.42 11.20
C PRO A 271 3.06 3.70 11.72
N GLY A 272 2.97 3.94 13.03
CA GLY A 272 3.62 5.06 13.71
C GLY A 272 2.90 6.40 13.55
N SER A 273 1.83 6.63 14.31
CA SER A 273 1.29 7.96 14.54
C SER A 273 2.19 8.76 15.50
N SER A 274 3.42 9.05 15.08
CA SER A 274 4.18 10.20 15.58
C SER A 274 3.94 11.36 14.61
N VAL A 275 3.43 12.46 15.14
CA VAL A 275 3.17 13.74 14.46
C VAL A 275 4.29 14.08 13.47
N GLY A 276 4.02 14.09 12.15
CA GLY A 276 4.97 14.71 11.18
C GLY A 276 5.14 14.17 9.76
N ALA A 277 4.47 13.11 9.28
CA ALA A 277 4.68 12.63 7.89
C ALA A 277 3.37 12.30 7.13
N PRO A 278 2.79 13.23 6.35
CA PRO A 278 1.49 13.06 5.72
C PRO A 278 1.47 12.33 4.36
N SER A 279 2.59 12.19 3.63
CA SER A 279 2.56 11.64 2.25
C SER A 279 2.75 10.12 2.15
N THR A 280 3.58 9.52 3.01
CA THR A 280 3.89 8.06 2.97
C THR A 280 2.75 7.20 3.53
N ASN A 281 1.95 7.75 4.44
CA ASN A 281 0.81 7.04 5.04
C ASN A 281 -0.36 6.89 4.05
N GLN A 282 -0.59 7.86 3.17
CA GLN A 282 -1.74 7.85 2.26
C GLN A 282 -1.68 6.73 1.21
N VAL A 283 -0.51 6.49 0.63
CA VAL A 283 -0.29 5.41 -0.35
C VAL A 283 -0.48 4.04 0.31
N THR A 284 -0.02 3.90 1.55
CA THR A 284 -0.16 2.67 2.34
C THR A 284 -1.63 2.40 2.69
N LEU A 285 -2.36 3.44 3.12
CA LEU A 285 -3.79 3.36 3.41
C LEU A 285 -4.61 2.99 2.17
N ASN A 286 -4.31 3.57 1.00
CA ASN A 286 -5.02 3.23 -0.25
C ASN A 286 -4.76 1.78 -0.69
N ARG A 287 -3.53 1.27 -0.52
CA ARG A 287 -3.22 -0.15 -0.79
C ARG A 287 -4.00 -1.08 0.15
N LEU A 288 -4.07 -0.71 1.42
CA LEU A 288 -4.84 -1.44 2.43
C LEU A 288 -6.33 -1.47 2.11
N SER A 289 -6.87 -0.35 1.64
CA SER A 289 -8.26 -0.28 1.20
C SER A 289 -8.59 -1.31 0.12
N HIS A 290 -7.74 -1.45 -0.89
CA HIS A 290 -7.93 -2.45 -1.95
C HIS A 290 -7.87 -3.89 -1.43
N VAL A 291 -7.00 -4.18 -0.45
CA VAL A 291 -6.95 -5.51 0.18
C VAL A 291 -8.27 -5.84 0.86
N VAL A 292 -8.84 -4.89 1.60
CA VAL A 292 -10.13 -5.10 2.29
C VAL A 292 -11.28 -5.21 1.28
N GLU A 293 -11.28 -4.39 0.23
CA GLU A 293 -12.24 -4.49 -0.87
C GLU A 293 -12.21 -5.89 -1.51
N ASP A 294 -11.03 -6.44 -1.78
CA ASP A 294 -10.85 -7.77 -2.36
C ASP A 294 -11.29 -8.89 -1.40
N LEU A 295 -11.01 -8.77 -0.10
CA LEU A 295 -11.48 -9.74 0.90
C LEU A 295 -13.01 -9.79 0.94
N CYS A 296 -13.67 -8.63 0.95
CA CYS A 296 -15.12 -8.55 0.96
C CYS A 296 -15.76 -8.93 -0.39
N GLN A 297 -15.02 -8.90 -1.51
CA GLN A 297 -15.48 -9.45 -2.79
C GLN A 297 -15.66 -10.98 -2.76
N SER A 298 -14.88 -11.68 -1.93
CA SER A 298 -14.92 -13.14 -1.84
C SER A 298 -16.08 -13.71 -1.00
N GLY A 299 -16.72 -12.88 -0.17
CA GLY A 299 -17.81 -13.27 0.72
C GLY A 299 -19.21 -13.04 0.11
N PRO A 300 -20.19 -13.93 0.35
CA PRO A 300 -21.58 -13.68 -0.02
C PRO A 300 -22.15 -12.52 0.81
N ASN A 301 -22.89 -11.63 0.18
CA ASN A 301 -23.61 -10.52 0.83
C ASN A 301 -22.73 -9.50 1.59
N SER A 302 -21.43 -9.42 1.29
CA SER A 302 -20.54 -8.39 1.84
C SER A 302 -20.04 -7.43 0.77
N LEU A 303 -19.97 -6.15 1.13
CA LEU A 303 -19.46 -5.08 0.28
C LEU A 303 -18.65 -4.11 1.13
N ALA A 304 -17.37 -3.95 0.82
CA ALA A 304 -16.54 -2.90 1.40
C ALA A 304 -16.45 -1.68 0.47
N ILE A 305 -16.48 -0.48 1.05
CA ILE A 305 -16.19 0.77 0.39
C ILE A 305 -15.29 1.64 1.26
N VAL A 306 -14.38 2.38 0.63
CA VAL A 306 -13.66 3.46 1.29
C VAL A 306 -14.58 4.66 1.44
N VAL A 307 -14.93 5.02 2.68
CA VAL A 307 -15.68 6.24 2.96
C VAL A 307 -14.75 7.44 2.93
N ARG A 308 -13.57 7.29 3.55
CA ARG A 308 -12.51 8.29 3.61
C ARG A 308 -11.16 7.61 3.86
N PRO A 309 -10.02 8.30 3.62
CA PRO A 309 -8.71 7.72 3.87
C PRO A 309 -8.58 7.14 5.28
N GLY A 310 -8.25 5.85 5.37
CA GLY A 310 -8.12 5.15 6.65
C GLY A 310 -9.43 4.72 7.30
N GLU A 311 -10.58 4.93 6.66
CA GLU A 311 -11.87 4.44 7.14
C GLU A 311 -12.65 3.74 6.04
N LEU A 312 -12.98 2.47 6.28
CA LEU A 312 -13.76 1.65 5.38
C LEU A 312 -15.09 1.28 6.02
N CYS A 313 -16.12 1.20 5.19
CA CYS A 313 -17.43 0.72 5.57
C CYS A 313 -17.66 -0.62 4.89
N VAL A 314 -17.91 -1.66 5.68
CA VAL A 314 -18.28 -2.99 5.23
C VAL A 314 -19.77 -3.16 5.49
N PHE A 315 -20.54 -3.13 4.42
CA PHE A 315 -21.94 -3.55 4.40
C PHE A 315 -21.99 -5.07 4.42
N THR A 316 -22.83 -5.62 5.30
CA THR A 316 -23.02 -7.07 5.37
C THR A 316 -24.46 -7.41 5.72
N SER A 317 -24.89 -8.60 5.33
CA SER A 317 -26.08 -9.25 5.88
C SER A 317 -25.77 -10.71 6.18
N HIS A 318 -26.16 -11.17 7.37
CA HIS A 318 -25.91 -12.54 7.80
C HIS A 318 -27.22 -13.30 8.02
N GLU A 319 -27.35 -14.47 7.41
CA GLU A 319 -28.46 -15.38 7.70
C GLU A 319 -28.02 -16.40 8.73
N VAL A 320 -28.32 -16.13 10.01
CA VAL A 320 -28.03 -17.09 11.09
C VAL A 320 -29.33 -17.47 11.77
N ARG A 321 -29.56 -18.79 11.92
CA ARG A 321 -30.77 -19.33 12.57
C ARG A 321 -30.88 -18.95 14.06
N ASN A 322 -29.80 -18.47 14.68
CA ASN A 322 -29.72 -18.14 16.09
C ASN A 322 -28.93 -16.82 16.31
N PRO A 323 -29.52 -15.79 16.96
CA PRO A 323 -28.87 -14.50 17.21
C PRO A 323 -27.51 -14.60 17.93
N SER A 324 -27.33 -15.57 18.84
CA SER A 324 -26.07 -15.75 19.56
C SER A 324 -24.92 -16.28 18.69
N HIS A 325 -25.23 -16.98 17.59
CA HIS A 325 -24.23 -17.39 16.60
C HIS A 325 -23.90 -16.27 15.61
N GLU A 326 -24.82 -15.32 15.41
CA GLU A 326 -24.63 -14.17 14.53
C GLU A 326 -23.51 -13.26 15.04
N ARG A 327 -23.53 -12.91 16.34
CA ARG A 327 -22.48 -12.08 16.96
C ARG A 327 -21.11 -12.74 16.87
N ILE A 328 -21.02 -14.05 17.09
CA ILE A 328 -19.78 -14.82 16.96
C ILE A 328 -19.27 -14.77 15.53
N SER A 329 -20.12 -15.03 14.53
CA SER A 329 -19.69 -15.05 13.14
C SER A 329 -19.27 -13.67 12.62
N LEU A 330 -19.95 -12.60 13.03
CA LEU A 330 -19.53 -11.22 12.74
C LEU A 330 -18.19 -10.89 13.40
N GLN A 331 -17.99 -11.34 14.64
CA GLN A 331 -16.73 -11.18 15.33
C GLN A 331 -15.61 -11.94 14.61
N GLU A 332 -15.83 -13.18 14.17
CA GLU A 332 -14.87 -13.96 13.37
C GLU A 332 -14.53 -13.27 12.05
N MET A 333 -15.53 -12.76 11.33
CA MET A 333 -15.33 -11.99 10.10
C MET A 333 -14.46 -10.76 10.35
N ALA A 334 -14.77 -9.98 11.39
CA ALA A 334 -13.99 -8.81 11.76
C ALA A 334 -12.53 -9.19 12.09
N HIS A 335 -12.32 -10.20 12.93
CA HIS A 335 -10.97 -10.67 13.28
C HIS A 335 -10.19 -11.18 12.08
N SER A 336 -10.84 -11.89 11.15
CA SER A 336 -10.23 -12.35 9.91
C SER A 336 -9.72 -11.17 9.06
N ILE A 337 -10.56 -10.16 8.86
CA ILE A 337 -10.17 -8.94 8.12
C ILE A 337 -9.02 -8.21 8.84
N LEU A 338 -9.10 -8.05 10.15
CA LEU A 338 -8.07 -7.37 10.94
C LEU A 338 -6.73 -8.14 10.93
N SER A 339 -6.77 -9.47 10.99
CA SER A 339 -5.56 -10.33 10.89
C SER A 339 -4.90 -10.16 9.54
N GLU A 340 -5.67 -10.22 8.46
CA GLU A 340 -5.14 -10.09 7.10
C GLU A 340 -4.52 -8.71 6.85
N ILE A 341 -5.14 -7.65 7.39
CA ILE A 341 -4.56 -6.29 7.38
C ILE A 341 -3.22 -6.28 8.10
N GLY A 342 -3.15 -6.87 9.30
CA GLY A 342 -1.93 -6.94 10.10
C GLY A 342 -0.80 -7.71 9.40
N GLU A 343 -1.10 -8.90 8.87
CA GLU A 343 -0.13 -9.77 8.20
C GLU A 343 0.45 -9.17 6.92
N ARG A 344 -0.39 -8.50 6.10
CA ARG A 344 0.05 -7.96 4.81
C ARG A 344 0.73 -6.60 4.90
N SER A 345 0.57 -5.86 6.00
CA SER A 345 0.96 -4.45 6.06
C SER A 345 1.66 -3.99 7.33
N GLY A 346 1.57 -4.74 8.42
CA GLY A 346 2.03 -4.30 9.75
C GLY A 346 1.22 -3.13 10.35
N ALA A 347 0.10 -2.73 9.72
CA ALA A 347 -0.80 -1.72 10.25
C ALA A 347 -1.77 -2.33 11.27
N SER A 348 -2.15 -1.55 12.29
CA SER A 348 -3.20 -1.92 13.23
C SER A 348 -4.53 -1.35 12.75
N ALA A 349 -5.59 -2.14 12.81
CA ALA A 349 -6.94 -1.69 12.50
C ALA A 349 -7.90 -2.07 13.64
N ARG A 350 -9.02 -1.36 13.72
CA ARG A 350 -10.11 -1.63 14.67
C ARG A 350 -11.43 -1.69 13.90
N ALA A 351 -12.38 -2.47 14.39
CA ALA A 351 -13.69 -2.65 13.78
C ALA A 351 -14.81 -2.24 14.75
N GLY A 352 -15.76 -1.43 14.29
CA GLY A 352 -16.99 -1.10 15.00
C GLY A 352 -18.20 -1.65 14.27
N ILE A 353 -19.08 -2.37 14.96
CA ILE A 353 -20.17 -3.12 14.34
C ILE A 353 -21.51 -2.58 14.84
N SER A 354 -22.40 -2.23 13.92
CA SER A 354 -23.75 -1.71 14.19
C SER A 354 -24.73 -2.76 14.73
N GLN A 355 -25.92 -2.32 15.15
CA GLN A 355 -27.07 -3.21 15.33
C GLN A 355 -27.65 -3.66 13.98
N VAL A 356 -28.65 -4.55 14.02
CA VAL A 356 -29.42 -4.97 12.84
C VAL A 356 -30.40 -3.86 12.48
N HIS A 357 -30.47 -3.53 11.20
CA HIS A 357 -31.47 -2.64 10.65
C HIS A 357 -32.32 -3.37 9.62
N ALA A 358 -33.63 -3.33 9.80
CA ALA A 358 -34.57 -3.98 8.89
C ALA A 358 -34.72 -3.21 7.58
N GLN A 359 -34.51 -1.89 7.62
CA GLN A 359 -34.68 -1.00 6.49
C GLN A 359 -33.30 -0.47 6.02
N PRO A 360 -32.93 -0.67 4.75
CA PRO A 360 -31.78 -0.09 4.08
C PRO A 360 -31.61 1.42 4.28
N GLU A 361 -32.70 2.18 4.46
CA GLU A 361 -32.69 3.62 4.74
C GLU A 361 -31.98 3.94 6.06
N GLU A 362 -31.99 3.00 7.00
CA GLU A 362 -31.37 3.11 8.31
C GLU A 362 -29.88 2.74 8.29
N LEU A 363 -29.32 2.28 7.16
CA LEU A 363 -27.90 1.91 7.11
C LEU A 363 -26.95 3.09 7.29
N VAL A 364 -27.41 4.32 7.04
CA VAL A 364 -26.67 5.53 7.43
C VAL A 364 -26.59 5.66 8.96
N GLN A 365 -27.63 5.27 9.69
CA GLN A 365 -27.61 5.19 11.16
C GLN A 365 -26.69 4.05 11.60
N ALA A 366 -26.78 2.88 10.97
CA ALA A 366 -25.89 1.74 11.23
C ALA A 366 -24.41 2.12 11.13
N TYR A 367 -24.05 2.91 10.11
CA TYR A 367 -22.70 3.44 9.96
C TYR A 367 -22.26 4.30 11.16
N ASN A 368 -23.13 5.18 11.66
CA ASN A 368 -22.82 5.99 12.84
C ASN A 368 -22.72 5.15 14.11
N GLU A 369 -23.55 4.13 14.26
CA GLU A 369 -23.48 3.17 15.37
C GLU A 369 -22.13 2.44 15.38
N GLY A 370 -21.67 1.96 14.21
CA GLY A 370 -20.34 1.37 14.07
C GLY A 370 -19.22 2.34 14.45
N CYS A 371 -19.33 3.62 14.05
CA CYS A 371 -18.38 4.64 14.48
C CYS A 371 -18.43 4.89 16.01
N ALA A 372 -19.62 4.93 16.60
CA ALA A 372 -19.79 5.14 18.04
C ALA A 372 -19.25 3.96 18.86
N ALA A 373 -19.38 2.73 18.37
CA ALA A 373 -18.80 1.55 18.99
C ALA A 373 -17.26 1.64 19.08
N LEU A 374 -16.60 2.13 18.02
CA LEU A 374 -15.14 2.34 18.01
C LEU A 374 -14.65 3.37 19.03
N ASP A 375 -15.50 4.33 19.40
CA ASP A 375 -15.16 5.37 20.36
C ASP A 375 -15.37 4.95 21.81
N ALA A 376 -16.37 4.09 22.04
CA ALA A 376 -16.76 3.68 23.37
C ALA A 376 -15.76 2.70 24.02
N SER A 377 -15.03 1.94 23.21
CA SER A 377 -14.01 1.00 23.67
C SER A 377 -12.70 1.20 22.90
N ASP A 378 -11.59 0.69 23.40
CA ASP A 378 -10.31 0.59 22.69
C ASP A 378 -10.02 -0.82 22.14
N ASP A 379 -10.98 -1.73 22.27
CA ASP A 379 -10.88 -3.10 21.77
C ASP A 379 -10.70 -3.14 20.24
N SER A 380 -10.15 -4.26 19.75
CA SER A 380 -9.96 -4.52 18.31
C SER A 380 -11.29 -4.61 17.57
N VAL A 381 -12.31 -5.20 18.20
CA VAL A 381 -13.68 -5.33 17.66
C VAL A 381 -14.67 -4.85 18.71
N CYS A 382 -15.43 -3.82 18.35
CA CYS A 382 -16.39 -3.15 19.22
C CYS A 382 -17.79 -3.33 18.64
N PHE A 383 -18.74 -3.81 19.44
CA PHE A 383 -20.15 -3.83 19.05
C PHE A 383 -20.86 -2.61 19.62
N PHE A 384 -21.77 -2.05 18.83
CA PHE A 384 -22.66 -1.01 19.32
C PHE A 384 -23.71 -1.64 20.24
N ASP A 385 -23.59 -1.39 21.54
CA ASP A 385 -24.62 -1.70 22.52
C ASP A 385 -25.37 -0.39 22.83
N ASP A 386 -26.70 -0.36 22.66
CA ASP A 386 -27.54 0.84 22.81
C ASP A 386 -27.22 1.54 24.15
N PRO A 387 -26.56 2.70 24.14
CA PRO A 387 -26.31 3.46 25.35
C PRO A 387 -27.64 4.13 25.70
N GLY A 388 -28.54 3.36 26.34
CA GLY A 388 -29.95 3.68 26.57
C GLY A 388 -30.24 5.18 26.48
N SER A 389 -30.81 5.59 25.35
CA SER A 389 -30.83 7.00 24.95
C SER A 389 -31.37 7.90 26.07
N ARG A 390 -30.49 8.62 26.75
CA ARG A 390 -30.83 9.96 27.19
C ARG A 390 -30.58 10.81 25.95
N GLY A 391 -31.63 11.09 25.18
CA GLY A 391 -31.55 11.93 23.99
C GLY A 391 -30.97 13.30 24.34
N VAL A 392 -29.64 13.42 24.23
CA VAL A 392 -28.92 14.69 24.35
C VAL A 392 -29.42 15.56 23.21
N ARG A 393 -29.99 16.72 23.54
CA ARG A 393 -30.54 17.61 22.51
C ARG A 393 -29.40 18.08 21.60
N PRO A 394 -29.64 18.35 20.31
CA PRO A 394 -28.60 18.84 19.40
C PRO A 394 -27.81 20.05 19.92
N LEU A 395 -28.47 20.91 20.71
CA LEU A 395 -27.86 22.06 21.37
C LEU A 395 -26.83 21.64 22.43
N GLU A 396 -27.17 20.67 23.28
CA GLU A 396 -26.30 20.15 24.34
C GLU A 396 -25.09 19.43 23.72
N ALA A 397 -25.31 18.66 22.65
CA ALA A 397 -24.24 18.02 21.89
C ALA A 397 -23.28 19.04 21.25
N LEU A 398 -23.79 20.16 20.71
CA LEU A 398 -22.94 21.23 20.21
C LEU A 398 -22.14 21.89 21.34
N GLU A 399 -22.73 22.15 22.50
CA GLU A 399 -22.00 22.69 23.64
C GLU A 399 -20.85 21.78 24.08
N HIS A 400 -21.08 20.46 24.08
CA HIS A 400 -20.03 19.49 24.34
C HIS A 400 -18.93 19.58 23.27
N LEU A 401 -19.30 19.70 21.98
CA LEU A 401 -18.35 19.80 20.88
C LEU A 401 -17.49 21.05 21.01
N VAL A 402 -18.10 22.19 21.30
CA VAL A 402 -17.38 23.46 21.56
C VAL A 402 -16.39 23.28 22.70
N LYS A 403 -16.82 22.73 23.85
CA LYS A 403 -15.95 22.48 25.00
C LYS A 403 -14.80 21.52 24.66
N ALA A 404 -15.06 20.49 23.87
CA ALA A 404 -14.05 19.53 23.41
C ALA A 404 -13.00 20.22 22.52
N VAL A 405 -13.44 21.05 21.58
CA VAL A 405 -12.56 21.82 20.68
C VAL A 405 -11.72 22.82 21.48
N GLN A 406 -12.31 23.54 22.42
CA GLN A 406 -11.62 24.46 23.32
C GLN A 406 -10.54 23.78 24.17
N ARG A 407 -10.70 22.49 24.47
CA ARG A 407 -9.72 21.69 25.24
C ARG A 407 -8.77 20.89 24.35
N CYS A 408 -9.06 20.77 23.06
CA CYS A 408 -8.40 19.87 22.11
C CYS A 408 -8.38 18.39 22.58
N GLU A 409 -9.43 17.97 23.29
CA GLU A 409 -9.54 16.63 23.88
C GLU A 409 -10.88 16.00 23.50
N GLY A 410 -10.88 14.74 23.06
CA GLY A 410 -12.11 13.99 22.80
C GLY A 410 -13.00 14.51 21.66
N VAL A 411 -12.50 15.42 20.82
CA VAL A 411 -13.29 16.10 19.78
C VAL A 411 -13.99 15.13 18.84
N GLY A 412 -13.31 14.07 18.40
CA GLY A 412 -13.86 13.12 17.44
C GLY A 412 -15.15 12.45 17.92
N ALA A 413 -15.17 11.99 19.18
CA ALA A 413 -16.32 11.30 19.75
C ALA A 413 -17.54 12.22 19.88
N VAL A 414 -17.32 13.42 20.41
CA VAL A 414 -18.39 14.42 20.58
C VAL A 414 -18.90 14.96 19.25
N LEU A 415 -18.01 15.12 18.26
CA LEU A 415 -18.40 15.49 16.90
C LEU A 415 -19.31 14.43 16.27
N ARG A 416 -19.01 13.14 16.46
CA ARG A 416 -19.86 12.06 15.96
C ARG A 416 -21.21 12.01 16.66
N GLU A 417 -21.25 12.20 17.98
CA GLU A 417 -22.52 12.31 18.74
C GLU A 417 -23.39 13.44 18.18
N PHE A 418 -22.81 14.62 17.94
CA PHE A 418 -23.51 15.74 17.33
C PHE A 418 -24.02 15.42 15.91
N LEU A 419 -23.19 14.82 15.05
CA LEU A 419 -23.57 14.48 13.68
C LEU A 419 -24.67 13.43 13.61
N ALA A 420 -24.67 12.45 14.51
CA ALA A 420 -25.73 11.45 14.61
C ALA A 420 -27.10 12.10 14.91
N GLN A 421 -27.12 13.13 15.77
CA GLN A 421 -28.33 13.91 16.07
C GLN A 421 -28.72 14.88 14.94
N ALA A 422 -27.74 15.32 14.13
CA ALA A 422 -27.98 16.20 12.99
C ALA A 422 -28.54 15.48 11.76
N LEU A 423 -28.36 14.15 11.67
CA LEU A 423 -28.93 13.34 10.61
C LEU A 423 -30.46 13.20 10.80
N PRO A 424 -31.25 13.46 9.76
CA PRO A 424 -32.70 13.39 9.88
C PRO A 424 -33.16 11.92 9.95
N ALA A 425 -34.07 11.62 10.88
CA ALA A 425 -34.64 10.27 11.03
C ALA A 425 -35.51 9.81 9.84
N ASP A 426 -35.94 10.75 8.97
CA ASP A 426 -36.54 10.45 7.67
C ASP A 426 -36.11 11.48 6.62
N HIS A 427 -36.18 11.11 5.34
CA HIS A 427 -35.70 11.96 4.23
C HIS A 427 -36.74 12.97 3.73
N SER A 428 -37.71 13.37 4.56
CA SER A 428 -38.64 14.43 4.18
C SER A 428 -37.88 15.72 3.86
N SER A 429 -38.37 16.47 2.87
CA SER A 429 -37.76 17.75 2.46
C SER A 429 -37.65 18.73 3.63
N GLY A 430 -38.64 18.72 4.53
CA GLY A 430 -38.65 19.51 5.76
C GLY A 430 -37.55 19.13 6.74
N LYS A 431 -37.37 17.83 7.06
CA LYS A 431 -36.30 17.40 7.98
C LYS A 431 -34.91 17.58 7.40
N THR A 432 -34.75 17.41 6.09
CA THR A 432 -33.48 17.68 5.40
C THR A 432 -33.10 19.16 5.49
N GLN A 433 -34.06 20.07 5.32
CA GLN A 433 -33.82 21.51 5.47
C GLN A 433 -33.48 21.89 6.92
N GLN A 434 -34.14 21.28 7.91
CA GLN A 434 -33.83 21.47 9.32
C GLN A 434 -32.41 21.02 9.67
N SER A 435 -32.00 19.84 9.18
CA SER A 435 -30.63 19.32 9.34
C SER A 435 -29.58 20.29 8.79
N ARG A 436 -29.77 20.79 7.55
CA ARG A 436 -28.87 21.79 6.95
C ARG A 436 -28.82 23.08 7.75
N ALA A 437 -29.95 23.56 8.26
CA ALA A 437 -30.01 24.76 9.10
C ALA A 437 -29.24 24.56 10.41
N LEU A 438 -29.41 23.41 11.07
CA LEU A 438 -28.68 23.05 12.29
C LEU A 438 -27.17 23.00 12.05
N LEU A 439 -26.71 22.34 10.99
CA LEU A 439 -25.28 22.24 10.65
C LEU A 439 -24.67 23.61 10.30
N THR A 440 -25.40 24.45 9.57
CA THR A 440 -24.96 25.80 9.21
C THR A 440 -24.83 26.67 10.46
N TRP A 441 -25.84 26.65 11.32
CA TRP A 441 -25.84 27.34 12.61
C TRP A 441 -24.68 26.86 13.50
N ALA A 442 -24.50 25.54 13.64
CA ALA A 442 -23.39 24.97 14.39
C ALA A 442 -22.02 25.40 13.85
N ALA A 443 -21.89 25.55 12.52
CA ALA A 443 -20.63 25.99 11.91
C ALA A 443 -20.32 27.45 12.25
N GLU A 444 -21.34 28.31 12.30
CA GLU A 444 -21.20 29.69 12.75
C GLU A 444 -20.76 29.77 14.22
N HIS A 445 -21.44 29.03 15.11
CA HIS A 445 -21.09 29.02 16.54
C HIS A 445 -19.70 28.49 16.79
N LEU A 446 -19.34 27.34 16.19
CA LEU A 446 -18.03 26.76 16.39
C LEU A 446 -16.91 27.66 15.83
N ALA A 447 -17.15 28.38 14.72
CA ALA A 447 -16.22 29.36 14.21
C ALA A 447 -16.00 30.54 15.17
N LEU A 448 -17.08 31.09 15.72
CA LEU A 448 -17.02 32.21 16.68
C LEU A 448 -16.25 31.80 17.94
N GLU A 449 -16.56 30.63 18.49
CA GLU A 449 -15.91 30.10 19.70
C GLU A 449 -14.45 29.73 19.45
N ALA A 450 -14.09 29.20 18.30
CA ALA A 450 -12.70 28.93 17.95
C ALA A 450 -11.86 30.23 17.89
N ILE A 451 -12.42 31.28 17.29
CA ILE A 451 -11.76 32.58 17.21
C ILE A 451 -11.63 33.22 18.60
N SER A 452 -12.65 33.06 19.47
CA SER A 452 -12.62 33.59 20.83
C SER A 452 -11.49 33.00 21.68
N VAL A 453 -11.14 31.72 21.45
CA VAL A 453 -10.01 31.05 22.13
C VAL A 453 -8.65 31.23 21.44
N GLY A 454 -8.59 32.03 20.36
CA GLY A 454 -7.34 32.46 19.74
C GLY A 454 -6.97 31.77 18.43
N ALA A 455 -7.88 30.99 17.82
CA ALA A 455 -7.65 30.48 16.48
C ALA A 455 -7.55 31.60 15.44
N GLU A 456 -6.80 31.36 14.36
CA GLU A 456 -6.59 32.35 13.30
C GLU A 456 -7.90 32.68 12.56
N ALA A 457 -8.38 33.93 12.74
CA ALA A 457 -9.69 34.34 12.25
C ALA A 457 -9.87 34.21 10.73
N ALA A 458 -8.85 34.52 9.93
CA ALA A 458 -8.92 34.43 8.47
C ALA A 458 -9.13 32.97 8.03
N ARG A 459 -8.34 32.04 8.59
CA ARG A 459 -8.40 30.62 8.27
C ARG A 459 -9.70 29.97 8.73
N VAL A 460 -10.17 30.30 9.94
CA VAL A 460 -11.45 29.79 10.46
C VAL A 460 -12.64 30.31 9.64
N ARG A 461 -12.64 31.60 9.25
CA ARG A 461 -13.72 32.17 8.41
C ARG A 461 -13.76 31.53 7.02
N ALA A 462 -12.61 31.36 6.37
CA ALA A 462 -12.54 30.70 5.06
C ALA A 462 -13.02 29.24 5.14
N ALA A 463 -12.62 28.50 6.18
CA ALA A 463 -13.07 27.13 6.40
C ALA A 463 -14.59 27.07 6.64
N LYS A 464 -15.14 28.00 7.44
CA LYS A 464 -16.57 28.13 7.70
C LYS A 464 -17.35 28.39 6.41
N GLU A 465 -16.92 29.35 5.60
CA GLU A 465 -17.57 29.68 4.33
C GLU A 465 -17.62 28.45 3.40
N HIS A 466 -16.49 27.75 3.25
CA HIS A 466 -16.43 26.50 2.48
C HIS A 466 -17.39 25.44 3.02
N ALA A 467 -17.47 25.29 4.34
CA ALA A 467 -18.37 24.36 5.00
C ALA A 467 -19.84 24.67 4.73
N ILE A 468 -20.25 25.93 4.91
CA ILE A 468 -21.63 26.39 4.71
C ILE A 468 -22.03 26.18 3.25
N THR A 469 -21.17 26.54 2.30
CA THR A 469 -21.43 26.25 0.88
C THR A 469 -21.59 24.75 0.64
N GLY A 470 -20.71 23.92 1.21
CA GLY A 470 -20.81 22.46 1.11
C GLY A 470 -22.10 21.89 1.70
N ILE A 471 -22.51 22.36 2.88
CA ILE A 471 -23.74 21.92 3.58
C ILE A 471 -24.99 22.27 2.76
N LEU A 472 -25.07 23.49 2.23
CA LEU A 472 -26.24 23.96 1.49
C LEU A 472 -26.43 23.23 0.15
N HIS A 473 -25.33 22.92 -0.55
CA HIS A 473 -25.35 22.29 -1.87
C HIS A 473 -25.12 20.77 -1.83
N ALA A 474 -24.97 20.18 -0.64
CA ALA A 474 -24.76 18.75 -0.49
C ALA A 474 -25.94 17.95 -1.08
N PRO A 475 -25.70 16.96 -1.95
CA PRO A 475 -26.77 16.16 -2.54
C PRO A 475 -27.53 15.33 -1.51
N THR A 476 -26.88 14.98 -0.40
CA THR A 476 -27.42 14.08 0.64
C THR A 476 -27.17 14.66 2.04
N PRO A 477 -27.98 14.29 3.06
CA PRO A 477 -27.72 14.68 4.46
C PRO A 477 -26.36 14.23 4.96
N PHE A 478 -25.91 13.05 4.53
CA PHE A 478 -24.58 12.53 4.84
C PHE A 478 -23.47 13.44 4.28
N ALA A 479 -23.57 13.89 3.03
CA ALA A 479 -22.60 14.81 2.45
C ALA A 479 -22.58 16.19 3.15
N ALA A 480 -23.72 16.63 3.69
CA ALA A 480 -23.78 17.83 4.52
C ALA A 480 -23.04 17.63 5.85
N CYS A 481 -23.25 16.48 6.51
CA CYS A 481 -22.55 16.10 7.74
C CYS A 481 -21.04 16.01 7.52
N GLU A 482 -20.58 15.42 6.40
CA GLU A 482 -19.17 15.35 6.05
C GLU A 482 -18.55 16.74 5.82
N SER A 483 -19.31 17.68 5.25
CA SER A 483 -18.87 19.07 5.08
C SER A 483 -18.66 19.76 6.44
N PHE A 484 -19.58 19.56 7.39
CA PHE A 484 -19.43 20.06 8.76
C PHE A 484 -18.27 19.39 9.50
N ARG A 485 -18.13 18.07 9.38
CA ARG A 485 -17.05 17.30 10.02
C ARG A 485 -15.67 17.81 9.63
N ARG A 486 -15.44 17.98 8.32
CA ARG A 486 -14.17 18.54 7.78
C ARG A 486 -13.88 19.93 8.36
N PHE A 487 -14.91 20.76 8.48
CA PHE A 487 -14.79 22.07 9.10
C PHE A 487 -14.39 21.99 10.57
N ALA A 488 -15.05 21.13 11.36
CA ALA A 488 -14.70 20.91 12.76
C ALA A 488 -13.25 20.41 12.93
N GLU A 489 -12.75 19.56 12.02
CA GLU A 489 -11.35 19.12 12.01
C GLU A 489 -10.37 20.28 11.75
N VAL A 490 -10.64 21.10 10.72
CA VAL A 490 -9.83 22.29 10.42
C VAL A 490 -9.81 23.25 11.60
N VAL A 491 -10.97 23.49 12.22
CA VAL A 491 -11.09 24.35 13.40
C VAL A 491 -10.28 23.78 14.56
N THR A 492 -10.42 22.50 14.86
CA THR A 492 -9.68 21.83 15.94
C THR A 492 -8.18 21.94 15.75
N GLN A 493 -7.69 21.73 14.52
CA GLN A 493 -6.28 21.85 14.21
C GLN A 493 -5.77 23.29 14.36
N ASN A 494 -6.58 24.29 13.99
CA ASN A 494 -6.24 25.70 14.18
C ASN A 494 -6.17 26.07 15.66
N VAL A 495 -7.15 25.63 16.46
CA VAL A 495 -7.18 25.85 17.90
C VAL A 495 -5.96 25.19 18.56
N ALA A 496 -5.67 23.93 18.23
CA ALA A 496 -4.48 23.22 18.73
C ALA A 496 -3.17 23.93 18.37
N SER A 497 -3.06 24.46 17.16
CA SER A 497 -1.88 25.23 16.70
C SER A 497 -1.74 26.52 17.51
N ALA A 498 -2.83 27.26 17.72
CA ALA A 498 -2.82 28.48 18.53
C ALA A 498 -2.46 28.21 20.00
N PHE A 499 -2.94 27.10 20.57
CA PHE A 499 -2.53 26.66 21.92
C PHE A 499 -1.02 26.39 22.00
N SER A 500 -0.47 25.65 21.03
CA SER A 500 0.96 25.34 20.95
C SER A 500 1.81 26.61 20.84
N GLU A 501 1.44 27.55 19.96
CA GLU A 501 2.13 28.84 19.82
C GLU A 501 2.09 29.67 21.10
N ARG A 502 0.95 29.69 21.80
CA ARG A 502 0.80 30.40 23.07
C ARG A 502 1.69 29.80 24.16
N GLU A 503 1.75 28.47 24.26
CA GLU A 503 2.64 27.78 25.19
C GLU A 503 4.13 28.08 24.88
N GLN A 504 4.51 28.11 23.61
CA GLN A 504 5.86 28.50 23.19
C GLN A 504 6.19 29.96 23.56
N LYS A 505 5.27 30.90 23.33
CA LYS A 505 5.43 32.31 23.73
C LYS A 505 5.61 32.46 25.25
N ILE A 506 4.89 31.68 26.06
CA ILE A 506 5.07 31.66 27.52
C ILE A 506 6.49 31.21 27.87
N VAL A 507 7.01 30.17 27.22
CA VAL A 507 8.40 29.70 27.46
C VAL A 507 9.43 30.75 27.08
N LEU A 508 9.25 31.43 25.95
CA LEU A 508 10.17 32.51 25.52
C LEU A 508 10.14 33.68 26.52
N ALA A 509 8.95 34.13 26.93
CA ALA A 509 8.81 35.19 27.91
C ALA A 509 9.42 34.83 29.27
N VAL A 510 9.34 33.56 29.70
CA VAL A 510 10.07 33.09 30.90
C VAL A 510 11.57 33.23 30.72
N ARG A 511 12.12 32.86 29.56
CA ARG A 511 13.57 32.96 29.30
C ARG A 511 14.04 34.41 29.34
N GLU A 512 13.33 35.30 28.67
CA GLU A 512 13.60 36.74 28.65
C GLU A 512 13.53 37.34 30.07
N LEU A 513 12.46 37.05 30.84
CA LEU A 513 12.33 37.54 32.22
C LEU A 513 13.44 37.05 33.15
N VAL A 514 13.93 35.82 32.95
CA VAL A 514 15.05 35.27 33.73
C VAL A 514 16.38 35.95 33.38
N GLU A 515 16.58 36.28 32.11
CA GLU A 515 17.76 37.01 31.63
C GLU A 515 17.75 38.47 32.11
N GLU A 516 16.62 39.16 32.00
CA GLU A 516 16.46 40.57 32.41
C GLU A 516 16.59 40.78 33.93
N ARG A 517 15.93 39.92 34.73
CA ARG A 517 15.88 40.10 36.19
C ARG A 517 17.08 39.52 36.92
N GLY A 518 17.86 38.67 36.23
CA GLY A 518 18.99 37.97 36.80
C GLY A 518 18.59 36.69 37.54
N VAL A 519 19.23 35.60 37.17
CA VAL A 519 18.91 34.23 37.64
C VAL A 519 18.99 34.05 39.17
N ALA A 520 19.80 34.87 39.85
CA ALA A 520 20.07 34.74 41.28
C ALA A 520 18.88 35.12 42.17
N THR A 521 17.99 36.00 41.72
CA THR A 521 16.88 36.54 42.53
C THR A 521 15.51 36.01 42.10
N VAL A 522 15.41 35.48 40.88
CA VAL A 522 14.14 35.07 40.30
C VAL A 522 13.56 33.81 40.96
N THR A 523 12.31 33.90 41.38
CA THR A 523 11.49 32.78 41.84
C THR A 523 10.39 32.42 40.85
N ILE A 524 9.91 31.16 40.90
CA ILE A 524 8.78 30.70 40.07
C ILE A 524 7.53 31.54 40.32
N ARG A 525 7.31 31.98 41.56
CA ARG A 525 6.16 32.83 41.92
C ARG A 525 6.22 34.17 41.21
N GLU A 526 7.39 34.81 41.17
CA GLU A 526 7.57 36.10 40.50
C GLU A 526 7.42 35.99 38.98
N LEU A 527 7.95 34.93 38.37
CA LEU A 527 7.73 34.65 36.94
C LEU A 527 6.25 34.46 36.63
N ALA A 528 5.54 33.71 37.47
CA ALA A 528 4.11 33.49 37.33
C ALA A 528 3.33 34.81 37.48
N THR A 529 3.65 35.62 38.49
CA THR A 529 3.03 36.94 38.68
C THR A 529 3.31 37.89 37.52
N ALA A 530 4.54 37.94 37.01
CA ALA A 530 4.92 38.78 35.88
C ALA A 530 4.21 38.40 34.57
N LEU A 531 3.88 37.11 34.41
CA LEU A 531 3.15 36.61 33.24
C LEU A 531 1.63 36.52 33.47
N HIS A 532 1.13 36.97 34.63
CA HIS A 532 -0.28 36.85 35.02
C HIS A 532 -0.81 35.41 35.02
N LEU A 533 0.03 34.44 35.38
CA LEU A 533 -0.29 33.01 35.46
C LEU A 533 -0.18 32.50 36.90
N SER A 534 -0.78 31.34 37.18
CA SER A 534 -0.49 30.61 38.42
C SER A 534 0.82 29.84 38.31
N SER A 535 1.57 29.72 39.41
CA SER A 535 2.85 28.98 39.45
C SER A 535 2.71 27.54 38.94
N GLY A 536 1.58 26.90 39.25
CA GLY A 536 1.29 25.52 38.82
C GLY A 536 0.95 25.41 37.33
N HIS A 537 0.29 26.41 36.72
CA HIS A 537 0.07 26.43 35.29
C HIS A 537 1.38 26.69 34.53
N LEU A 538 2.15 27.70 34.96
CA LEU A 538 3.45 28.02 34.38
C LEU A 538 4.40 26.82 34.38
N SER A 539 4.50 26.13 35.53
CA SER A 539 5.37 24.95 35.66
C SER A 539 4.94 23.79 34.75
N ARG A 540 3.63 23.58 34.56
CA ARG A 540 3.09 22.54 33.67
C ARG A 540 3.35 22.86 32.21
N VAL A 541 3.05 24.10 31.78
CA VAL A 541 3.30 24.57 30.41
C VAL A 541 4.78 24.45 30.09
N PHE A 542 5.66 25.00 30.94
CA PHE A 542 7.10 24.95 30.73
C PHE A 542 7.62 23.52 30.58
N ARG A 543 7.18 22.58 31.44
CA ARG A 543 7.56 21.18 31.36
C ARG A 543 7.06 20.48 30.11
N ARG A 544 5.80 20.72 29.74
CA ARG A 544 5.20 20.12 28.55
C ARG A 544 5.92 20.57 27.27
N THR A 545 6.22 21.86 27.17
CA THR A 545 6.83 22.46 25.98
C THR A 545 8.33 22.22 25.89
N THR A 546 9.07 22.21 27.00
CA THR A 546 10.55 22.09 27.01
C THR A 546 11.06 20.70 27.38
N GLY A 547 10.21 19.82 27.91
CA GLY A 547 10.59 18.52 28.47
C GLY A 547 11.24 18.59 29.86
N MET A 548 11.54 19.78 30.39
CA MET A 548 12.19 19.96 31.69
C MET A 548 11.35 20.77 32.67
N THR A 549 11.50 20.52 33.97
CA THR A 549 10.79 21.33 34.97
C THR A 549 11.33 22.75 34.98
N LEU A 550 10.46 23.74 35.24
CA LEU A 550 10.86 25.14 35.37
C LEU A 550 11.91 25.34 36.48
N GLU A 551 11.77 24.60 37.59
CA GLU A 551 12.77 24.58 38.65
C GLU A 551 14.12 24.04 38.17
N GLY A 552 14.11 22.96 37.39
CA GLY A 552 15.33 22.40 36.79
C GLY A 552 16.02 23.38 35.86
N PHE A 553 15.24 24.11 35.05
CA PHE A 553 15.74 25.19 34.21
C PHE A 553 16.42 26.29 35.02
N LEU A 554 15.78 26.80 36.08
CA LEU A 554 16.36 27.83 36.94
C LEU A 554 17.65 27.34 37.59
N ILE A 555 17.66 26.10 38.11
CA ILE A 555 18.88 25.50 38.69
C ILE A 555 20.01 25.43 37.66
N GLN A 556 19.71 25.02 36.43
CA GLN A 556 20.71 24.96 35.36
C GLN A 556 21.30 26.35 35.07
N GLN A 557 20.46 27.38 34.98
CA GLN A 557 20.92 28.75 34.79
C GLN A 557 21.78 29.24 35.97
N ARG A 558 21.42 28.88 37.21
CA ARG A 558 22.19 29.24 38.42
C ARG A 558 23.55 28.56 38.44
N VAL A 559 23.64 27.31 38.00
CA VAL A 559 24.92 26.59 37.86
C VAL A 559 25.78 27.23 36.77
N GLU A 560 25.19 27.66 35.66
CA GLU A 560 25.94 28.35 34.60
C GLU A 560 26.49 29.71 35.07
N LEU A 561 25.70 30.45 35.85
CA LEU A 561 26.19 31.65 36.55
C LEU A 561 27.33 31.30 37.52
N ALA A 562 27.17 30.23 38.32
CA ALA A 562 28.19 29.79 39.27
C ALA A 562 29.52 29.42 38.60
N LYS A 563 29.51 28.81 37.42
CA LYS A 563 30.74 28.53 36.66
C LYS A 563 31.54 29.80 36.37
N ARG A 564 30.86 30.87 35.97
CA ARG A 564 31.49 32.18 35.68
C ARG A 564 31.98 32.83 36.97
N THR A 565 31.18 32.78 38.03
CA THR A 565 31.51 33.39 39.33
C THR A 565 32.67 32.66 40.03
N LEU A 566 32.79 31.34 39.87
CA LEU A 566 33.89 30.53 40.43
C LEU A 566 35.27 30.84 39.81
N MET A 567 35.31 31.57 38.70
CA MET A 567 36.57 32.01 38.09
C MET A 567 37.20 33.21 38.81
N ASP A 568 36.46 33.89 39.71
CA ASP A 568 37.01 34.97 40.52
C ASP A 568 37.73 34.40 41.76
N PRO A 569 39.07 34.50 41.85
CA PRO A 569 39.83 33.92 42.96
C PRO A 569 39.59 34.61 44.30
N ARG A 570 38.86 35.74 44.33
CA ARG A 570 38.53 36.49 45.54
C ARG A 570 37.30 35.95 46.26
N LEU A 571 36.52 35.08 45.62
CA LEU A 571 35.26 34.58 46.16
C LEU A 571 35.43 33.16 46.70
N ASN A 572 34.90 32.91 47.90
CA ASN A 572 34.82 31.55 48.44
C ASN A 572 33.54 30.83 47.96
N VAL A 573 33.49 29.51 48.12
CA VAL A 573 32.37 28.67 47.63
C VAL A 573 31.02 29.06 48.25
N ALA A 574 30.99 29.57 49.49
CA ALA A 574 29.76 30.02 50.14
C ALA A 574 29.27 31.36 49.56
N GLU A 575 30.17 32.30 49.29
CA GLU A 575 29.86 33.58 48.64
C GLU A 575 29.38 33.38 47.18
N VAL A 576 29.96 32.42 46.47
CA VAL A 576 29.48 32.03 45.13
C VAL A 576 28.07 31.45 45.21
N ALA A 577 27.79 30.57 46.18
CA ALA A 577 26.46 29.98 46.35
C ALA A 577 25.40 31.08 46.56
N GLU A 578 25.68 32.04 47.44
CA GLU A 578 24.81 33.18 47.72
C GLU A 578 24.57 34.05 46.48
N ARG A 579 25.65 34.44 45.77
CA ARG A 579 25.58 35.26 44.54
C ARG A 579 24.85 34.58 43.39
N CYS A 580 24.75 33.25 43.41
CA CYS A 580 24.03 32.47 42.41
C CYS A 580 22.60 32.11 42.83
N GLY A 581 22.11 32.63 43.97
CA GLY A 581 20.73 32.43 44.42
C GLY A 581 20.49 31.10 45.15
N PHE A 582 21.51 30.50 45.76
CA PHE A 582 21.37 29.35 46.63
C PHE A 582 21.42 29.79 48.10
N CYS A 583 20.37 29.47 48.86
CA CYS A 583 20.28 29.76 50.29
C CYS A 583 21.14 28.84 51.17
N ASN A 584 21.63 27.73 50.62
CA ASN A 584 22.42 26.74 51.37
C ASN A 584 23.66 26.31 50.54
N PRO A 585 24.89 26.64 51.00
CA PRO A 585 26.13 26.25 50.33
C PRO A 585 26.35 24.74 50.17
N ALA A 586 25.86 23.92 51.10
CA ALA A 586 25.95 22.45 51.00
C ALA A 586 25.01 21.91 49.90
N TYR A 587 23.79 22.47 49.82
CA TYR A 587 22.87 22.17 48.73
C TYR A 587 23.46 22.58 47.37
N PHE A 588 24.01 23.79 47.28
CA PHE A 588 24.74 24.27 46.09
C PHE A 588 25.85 23.29 45.67
N ALA A 589 26.73 22.88 46.59
CA ALA A 589 27.82 21.96 46.28
C ALA A 589 27.30 20.62 45.74
N SER A 590 26.22 20.08 46.31
CA SER A 590 25.58 18.85 45.84
C SER A 590 24.98 18.98 44.44
N VAL A 591 24.31 20.09 44.16
CA VAL A 591 23.68 20.39 42.86
C VAL A 591 24.75 20.63 41.81
N PHE A 592 25.76 21.45 42.10
CA PHE A 592 26.88 21.72 41.20
C PHE A 592 27.61 20.42 40.84
N LYS A 593 27.90 19.55 41.83
CA LYS A 593 28.50 18.23 41.57
C LYS A 593 27.62 17.32 40.73
N LYS A 594 26.30 17.36 40.92
CA LYS A 594 25.36 16.57 40.10
C LYS A 594 25.42 16.96 38.62
N TYR A 595 25.47 18.26 38.33
CA TYR A 595 25.46 18.81 36.97
C TYR A 595 26.86 18.79 36.32
N MET A 596 27.92 19.19 37.03
CA MET A 596 29.29 19.34 36.51
C MET A 596 30.18 18.12 36.73
N LYS A 597 29.72 17.11 37.48
CA LYS A 597 30.46 15.90 37.86
C LYS A 597 31.75 16.14 38.67
N CYS A 598 31.93 17.36 39.18
CA CYS A 598 33.02 17.76 40.08
C CYS A 598 32.49 18.75 41.14
N THR A 599 33.22 18.90 42.24
CA THR A 599 32.89 19.89 43.27
C THR A 599 33.20 21.32 42.78
N PRO A 600 32.53 22.36 43.31
CA PRO A 600 32.84 23.75 42.97
C PRO A 600 34.31 24.13 43.14
N ARG A 601 34.97 23.57 44.16
CA ARG A 601 36.40 23.82 44.46
C ARG A 601 37.32 23.16 43.43
N GLU A 602 37.01 21.93 43.02
CA GLU A 602 37.74 21.26 41.93
C GLU A 602 37.58 22.05 40.62
N PHE A 603 36.36 22.49 40.29
CA PHE A 603 36.09 23.28 39.10
C PHE A 603 36.88 24.60 39.07
N ALA A 604 36.89 25.35 40.18
CA ALA A 604 37.64 26.61 40.29
C ALA A 604 39.17 26.42 40.08
N SER A 605 39.71 25.25 40.41
CA SER A 605 41.15 24.97 40.27
C SER A 605 41.59 24.62 38.84
N GLN A 606 40.70 24.05 38.01
CA GLN A 606 41.03 23.58 36.65
C GLN A 606 39.87 23.79 35.64
N PRO A 607 39.35 25.01 35.47
CA PRO A 607 38.08 25.25 34.77
C PRO A 607 38.02 24.74 33.32
N HIS A 608 39.16 24.62 32.64
CA HIS A 608 39.28 24.12 31.26
C HIS A 608 39.00 22.61 31.09
N ARG A 609 38.89 21.86 32.20
CA ARG A 609 38.74 20.39 32.17
C ARG A 609 37.29 19.91 32.06
N TRP A 610 36.32 20.81 32.18
CA TRP A 610 34.90 20.48 32.23
C TRP A 610 34.10 21.20 31.14
N SER A 611 33.35 20.44 30.35
CA SER A 611 32.55 20.96 29.23
C SER A 611 31.38 21.84 29.69
N PRO A 612 30.90 22.78 28.83
CA PRO A 612 29.64 23.46 29.08
C PRO A 612 28.47 22.48 29.19
N LEU A 613 27.47 22.83 30.01
CA LEU A 613 26.26 22.04 30.16
C LEU A 613 25.54 21.95 28.81
N PRO A 614 24.83 20.84 28.52
CA PRO A 614 23.98 20.77 27.34
C PRO A 614 23.02 21.97 27.37
N SER A 615 23.14 22.86 26.39
CA SER A 615 22.12 23.87 26.18
C SER A 615 20.78 23.16 25.95
N LEU A 616 19.70 23.72 26.47
CA LEU A 616 18.36 23.35 26.04
C LEU A 616 18.34 23.25 24.52
N PRO A 617 17.60 22.29 23.93
CA PRO A 617 17.29 22.36 22.50
C PRO A 617 16.75 23.77 22.23
N GLY A 618 17.27 24.43 21.20
CA GLY A 618 16.74 25.71 20.75
C GLY A 618 15.23 25.62 20.53
N PRO A 619 14.50 26.74 20.45
CA PRO A 619 13.12 26.69 19.97
C PRO A 619 13.12 25.86 18.68
N VAL A 620 12.37 24.77 18.67
CA VAL A 620 12.19 23.97 17.46
C VAL A 620 11.62 24.94 16.44
N SER A 621 12.38 25.27 15.39
CA SER A 621 11.89 26.11 14.30
C SER A 621 10.53 25.55 13.86
N PRO A 622 9.50 26.41 13.66
CA PRO A 622 8.34 25.96 12.93
C PRO A 622 8.85 25.47 11.57
N LEU A 623 8.54 24.22 11.26
CA LEU A 623 8.87 23.55 10.01
C LEU A 623 8.66 24.50 8.81
N ASN A 624 9.72 24.73 8.04
CA ASN A 624 9.59 25.11 6.62
C ASN A 624 9.24 23.86 5.82
#